data_AF-D2EEG0-F1
#
_entry.id   AF-D2EEG0-F1
#
_cell.length_a   1.000
_cell.length_b   1.000
_cell.length_c   1.000
_cell.angle_alpha   90.00
_cell.angle_beta   90.00
_cell.angle_gamma   90.00
#
_symmetry.space_group_name_H-M   'P 1'
#
loop_
_entity.id
_entity.type
_entity.pdbx_description
1 polymer ?
#
loop_
_entity_poly.entity_id
_entity_poly.type
_entity_poly.pdbx_seq_one_letter_code
_entity_poly.pdbx_strand_id
1 'polypeptide(L)'
;MTLSFSELKPEIDKLKAQVKREADAIYLLRENLFNQRNSLSYQNKVIEIVNRLKKEINGIYGTVSELFSLKNEEYSIPVLRSIGRRSEFIVVENEEVARQCIDKLK
;
A
#
# COMPACT_ATOMS: atom_id res chain seq x y z
N MET A 1 32.65 -4.13 -45.13
CA MET A 1 33.01 -3.21 -44.03
C MET A 1 33.09 -4.04 -42.75
N THR A 2 34.29 -4.45 -42.36
CA THR A 2 34.55 -5.11 -41.09
C THR A 2 34.68 -4.03 -40.02
N LEU A 3 33.71 -3.93 -39.12
CA LEU A 3 33.83 -3.10 -37.92
C LEU A 3 35.08 -3.54 -37.14
N SER A 4 35.93 -2.58 -36.78
CA SER A 4 37.15 -2.89 -36.03
C SER A 4 36.79 -3.25 -34.58
N PHE A 5 37.47 -4.23 -34.00
CA PHE A 5 37.30 -4.64 -32.60
C PHE A 5 37.46 -3.47 -31.61
N SER A 6 38.22 -2.44 -31.99
CA SER A 6 38.41 -1.20 -31.22
C SER A 6 37.14 -0.36 -31.10
N GLU A 7 36.22 -0.44 -32.06
CA GLU A 7 34.97 0.34 -32.10
C GLU A 7 33.83 -0.40 -31.38
N LEU A 8 33.83 -1.73 -31.45
CA LEU A 8 32.83 -2.59 -30.80
C LEU A 8 33.00 -2.68 -29.27
N LYS A 9 34.24 -2.62 -28.76
CA LYS A 9 34.52 -2.74 -27.32
C LYS A 9 33.83 -1.68 -26.45
N PRO A 10 33.91 -0.36 -26.75
CA PRO A 10 33.22 0.66 -25.95
C PRO A 10 31.69 0.54 -26.02
N GLU A 11 31.15 0.08 -27.15
CA GLU A 11 29.72 -0.15 -27.32
C GLU A 11 29.24 -1.34 -26.46
N ILE A 12 30.01 -2.42 -26.41
CA ILE A 12 29.76 -3.57 -25.52
C ILE A 12 29.81 -3.14 -24.05
N ASP A 13 30.77 -2.33 -23.64
CA ASP A 13 30.89 -1.87 -22.25
C ASP A 13 29.75 -0.93 -21.87
N LYS A 14 29.30 -0.07 -22.79
CA LYS A 14 28.12 0.79 -22.61
C LYS A 14 26.84 -0.05 -22.46
N LEU A 15 26.65 -1.06 -23.30
CA LEU A 15 25.53 -2.00 -23.22
C LEU A 15 25.54 -2.77 -21.89
N LYS A 16 26.70 -3.26 -21.44
CA LYS A 16 26.82 -3.91 -20.13
C LYS A 16 26.44 -2.99 -18.97
N ALA A 17 26.89 -1.73 -19.00
CA ALA A 17 26.53 -0.76 -17.99
C ALA A 17 25.03 -0.42 -18.01
N GLN A 18 24.40 -0.40 -19.19
CA GLN A 18 22.96 -0.22 -19.31
C GLN A 18 22.19 -1.43 -18.76
N VAL A 19 22.55 -2.65 -19.16
CA VAL A 19 21.93 -3.89 -18.65
C VAL A 19 22.01 -3.96 -17.14
N LYS A 20 23.16 -3.59 -16.55
CA LYS A 20 23.31 -3.54 -15.08
C LYS A 20 22.33 -2.56 -14.44
N ARG A 21 22.25 -1.32 -14.96
CA ARG A 21 21.33 -0.30 -14.44
C ARG A 21 19.87 -0.74 -14.54
N GLU A 22 19.49 -1.35 -15.65
CA GLU A 22 18.14 -1.87 -15.83
C GLU A 22 17.84 -3.05 -14.90
N ALA A 23 18.81 -3.94 -14.67
CA ALA A 23 18.65 -5.04 -13.70
C ALA A 23 18.45 -4.52 -12.27
N ASP A 24 19.23 -3.52 -11.84
CA ASP A 24 19.08 -2.88 -10.53
C ASP A 24 17.71 -2.18 -10.41
N ALA A 25 17.26 -1.49 -11.46
CA ALA A 25 15.95 -0.85 -11.50
C ALA A 25 14.79 -1.87 -11.41
N ILE A 26 14.90 -2.99 -12.13
CA ILE A 26 13.91 -4.08 -12.08
C ILE A 26 13.85 -4.69 -10.68
N TYR A 27 14.98 -4.85 -10.00
CA TYR A 27 15.03 -5.36 -8.64
C TYR A 27 14.25 -4.45 -7.68
N LEU A 28 14.56 -3.16 -7.67
CA LEU A 28 13.88 -2.18 -6.82
C LEU A 28 12.38 -2.09 -7.13
N LEU A 29 12.01 -2.16 -8.41
CA LEU A 29 10.60 -2.14 -8.81
C LEU A 29 9.85 -3.39 -8.30
N ARG A 30 10.47 -4.57 -8.36
CA ARG A 30 9.88 -5.80 -7.82
C ARG A 30 9.68 -5.73 -6.32
N GLU A 31 10.64 -5.17 -5.59
CA GLU A 31 10.53 -4.98 -4.14
C GLU A 31 9.36 -4.04 -3.79
N ASN A 32 9.25 -2.90 -4.48
CA ASN A 32 8.14 -1.97 -4.29
C ASN A 32 6.79 -2.60 -4.59
N LEU A 33 6.67 -3.34 -5.70
CA LEU A 33 5.43 -4.05 -6.06
C LEU A 33 5.06 -5.13 -5.03
N PHE A 34 6.05 -5.84 -4.49
CA PHE A 34 5.81 -6.82 -3.44
C PHE A 34 5.25 -6.17 -2.17
N ASN A 35 5.86 -5.06 -1.73
CA ASN A 35 5.40 -4.30 -0.57
C ASN A 35 3.99 -3.73 -0.77
N GLN A 36 3.71 -3.15 -1.94
CA GLN A 36 2.38 -2.65 -2.29
C GLN A 36 1.34 -3.76 -2.29
N ARG A 37 1.66 -4.93 -2.87
CA ARG A 37 0.76 -6.09 -2.89
C ARG A 37 0.41 -6.57 -1.49
N ASN A 38 1.39 -6.65 -0.58
CA ASN A 38 1.14 -7.06 0.80
C ASN A 38 0.25 -6.05 1.54
N SER A 39 0.48 -4.74 1.34
CA SER A 39 -0.37 -3.69 1.89
C SER A 39 -1.81 -3.79 1.39
N LEU A 40 -2.01 -3.97 0.08
CA LEU A 40 -3.34 -4.13 -0.51
C LEU A 40 -4.05 -5.39 -0.02
N SER A 41 -3.32 -6.51 0.12
CA SER A 41 -3.89 -7.74 0.66
C SER A 41 -4.35 -7.57 2.11
N TYR A 42 -3.58 -6.84 2.92
CA TYR A 42 -3.97 -6.52 4.29
C TYR A 42 -5.23 -5.64 4.32
N GLN A 43 -5.27 -4.57 3.52
CA GLN A 43 -6.44 -3.69 3.47
C GLN A 43 -7.70 -4.41 3.01
N ASN A 44 -7.61 -5.27 1.99
CA ASN A 44 -8.76 -6.07 1.55
C ASN A 44 -9.30 -6.98 2.66
N LYS A 45 -8.42 -7.59 3.46
CA LYS A 45 -8.84 -8.40 4.61
C LYS A 45 -9.53 -7.56 5.67
N VAL A 46 -9.01 -6.37 5.98
CA VAL A 46 -9.63 -5.46 6.95
C VAL A 46 -11.02 -5.05 6.47
N ILE A 47 -11.17 -4.67 5.19
CA ILE A 47 -12.46 -4.29 4.61
C ILE A 47 -13.46 -5.46 4.67
N GLU A 48 -13.03 -6.68 4.33
CA GLU A 48 -13.88 -7.87 4.39
C GLU A 48 -14.36 -8.15 5.83
N ILE A 49 -13.44 -8.07 6.80
CA ILE A 49 -13.74 -8.25 8.22
C ILE A 49 -14.72 -7.18 8.71
N VAL A 50 -14.46 -5.90 8.41
CA VAL A 50 -15.32 -4.79 8.81
C VAL A 50 -16.72 -4.96 8.20
N ASN A 51 -16.82 -5.33 6.93
CA ASN A 51 -18.11 -5.57 6.28
C ASN A 51 -18.85 -6.76 6.87
N ARG A 52 -18.14 -7.81 7.28
CA ARG A 52 -18.74 -8.94 8.00
C ARG A 52 -19.26 -8.49 9.37
N LEU A 53 -18.45 -7.79 10.14
CA LEU A 53 -18.85 -7.28 11.45
C LEU A 53 -20.05 -6.33 11.37
N LYS A 54 -20.07 -5.42 10.38
CA LYS A 54 -21.20 -4.50 10.13
C LYS A 54 -22.54 -5.22 9.87
N LYS A 55 -22.51 -6.47 9.38
CA LYS A 55 -23.74 -7.29 9.17
C LYS A 55 -24.23 -7.96 10.45
N GLU A 56 -23.34 -8.17 11.41
CA GLU A 56 -23.63 -8.94 12.64
C GLU A 56 -23.83 -8.03 13.86
N ILE A 57 -23.20 -6.86 13.88
CA ILE A 57 -23.14 -5.96 15.03
C ILE A 57 -23.61 -4.57 14.59
N ASN A 58 -24.66 -4.08 15.23
CA ASN A 58 -25.10 -2.69 15.08
C ASN A 58 -24.16 -1.74 15.85
N GLY A 59 -24.00 -0.53 15.34
CA GLY A 59 -23.14 0.49 15.95
C GLY A 59 -21.70 0.53 15.41
N ILE A 60 -21.41 -0.14 14.30
CA ILE A 60 -20.13 -0.01 13.57
C ILE A 60 -20.30 0.99 12.42
N TYR A 61 -19.58 2.11 12.49
CA TYR A 61 -19.68 3.16 11.46
C TYR A 61 -18.77 2.90 10.26
N GLY A 62 -17.56 2.38 10.49
CA GLY A 62 -16.58 2.11 9.45
C GLY A 62 -15.16 2.41 9.88
N THR A 63 -14.25 2.46 8.91
CA THR A 63 -12.86 2.87 9.18
C THR A 63 -12.76 4.39 9.30
N VAL A 64 -11.76 4.90 10.01
CA VAL A 64 -11.53 6.35 10.12
C VAL A 64 -11.43 6.99 8.73
N SER A 65 -10.74 6.35 7.77
CA SER A 65 -10.63 6.83 6.38
C SER A 65 -11.96 6.94 5.62
N GLU A 66 -12.99 6.15 5.99
CA GLU A 66 -14.31 6.21 5.34
C GLU A 66 -15.15 7.39 5.86
N LEU A 67 -14.82 7.92 7.04
CA LEU A 67 -15.70 8.84 7.77
C LEU A 67 -15.37 10.31 7.57
N PHE A 68 -14.27 10.63 6.89
CA PHE A 68 -13.94 12.01 6.55
C PHE A 68 -13.57 12.15 5.08
N SER A 69 -13.83 13.33 4.55
CA SER A 69 -13.31 13.77 3.25
C SER A 69 -12.59 15.10 3.44
N LEU A 70 -11.51 15.29 2.69
CA LEU A 70 -10.74 16.53 2.72
C LEU A 70 -11.28 17.48 1.64
N LYS A 71 -11.61 18.71 2.05
CA LYS A 71 -12.11 19.74 1.13
C LYS A 71 -11.04 20.27 0.19
N ASN A 72 -9.79 20.31 0.66
CA ASN A 72 -8.64 20.73 -0.14
C ASN A 72 -7.67 19.53 -0.27
N GLU A 73 -7.46 19.10 -1.50
CA GLU A 73 -6.59 17.97 -1.86
C GLU A 73 -5.12 18.20 -1.48
N GLU A 74 -4.66 19.45 -1.39
CA GLU A 74 -3.28 19.77 -0.98
C GLU A 74 -2.96 19.22 0.42
N TYR A 75 -3.97 19.11 1.29
CA TYR A 75 -3.82 18.55 2.63
C TYR A 75 -3.98 17.02 2.69
N SER A 76 -4.31 16.37 1.57
CA SER A 76 -4.44 14.90 1.48
C SER A 76 -3.21 14.19 2.06
N ILE A 77 -2.04 14.47 1.50
CA ILE A 77 -0.80 13.79 1.89
C ILE A 77 -0.41 14.13 3.34
N PRO A 78 -0.35 15.41 3.77
CA PRO A 78 -0.04 15.75 5.16
C PRO A 78 -0.98 15.11 6.16
N VAL A 79 -2.30 15.11 5.92
CA VAL A 79 -3.29 14.55 6.84
C VAL A 79 -3.18 13.03 6.91
N LEU A 80 -3.13 12.35 5.76
CA LEU A 80 -2.95 10.89 5.72
C LEU A 80 -1.65 10.47 6.40
N ARG A 81 -0.55 11.21 6.21
CA ARG A 81 0.74 10.95 6.84
C ARG A 81 0.69 11.15 8.36
N SER A 82 -0.04 12.16 8.82
CA SER A 82 -0.24 12.46 10.25
C SER A 82 -1.04 11.36 10.97
N ILE A 83 -2.12 10.90 10.33
CA ILE A 83 -2.98 9.84 10.86
C ILE A 83 -2.23 8.50 10.86
N GLY A 84 -1.50 8.21 9.78
CA GLY A 84 -0.75 6.97 9.60
C GLY A 84 -1.67 5.75 9.69
N ARG A 85 -1.25 4.71 10.40
CA ARG A 85 -2.01 3.44 10.56
C ARG A 85 -3.37 3.61 11.25
N ARG A 86 -3.62 4.74 11.93
CA ARG A 86 -4.90 5.00 12.60
C ARG A 86 -6.04 5.22 11.62
N SER A 87 -5.75 5.44 10.32
CA SER A 87 -6.78 5.57 9.28
C SER A 87 -7.59 4.28 9.13
N GLU A 88 -6.98 3.14 9.43
CA GLU A 88 -7.58 1.81 9.35
C GLU A 88 -8.37 1.43 10.62
N PHE A 89 -8.39 2.29 11.65
CA PHE A 89 -9.11 1.99 12.89
C PHE A 89 -10.62 2.03 12.65
N ILE A 90 -11.33 1.12 13.33
CA ILE A 90 -12.78 1.00 13.23
C ILE A 90 -13.41 1.94 14.26
N VAL A 91 -14.31 2.80 13.80
CA VAL A 91 -15.11 3.68 14.66
C VAL A 91 -16.43 3.00 14.99
N VAL A 92 -16.74 2.95 16.28
CA VAL A 92 -17.91 2.30 16.85
C VAL A 92 -18.66 3.24 17.77
N GLU A 93 -19.93 2.94 18.04
CA GLU A 93 -20.85 3.76 18.84
C GLU A 93 -20.40 3.89 20.31
N ASN A 94 -19.96 2.80 20.92
CA ASN A 94 -19.57 2.77 22.33
C ASN A 94 -18.59 1.63 22.63
N GLU A 95 -18.09 1.58 23.88
CA GLU A 95 -17.12 0.57 24.33
C GLU A 95 -17.71 -0.86 24.32
N GLU A 96 -19.01 -1.01 24.55
CA GLU A 96 -19.66 -2.31 24.54
C GLU A 96 -19.63 -2.94 23.15
N VAL A 97 -19.95 -2.17 22.11
CA VAL A 97 -19.84 -2.58 20.71
C VAL A 97 -18.38 -2.94 20.37
N ALA A 98 -17.41 -2.18 20.86
CA ALA A 98 -15.99 -2.49 20.68
C ALA A 98 -15.63 -3.87 21.28
N ARG A 99 -16.12 -4.17 22.49
CA ARG A 99 -15.90 -5.46 23.15
C ARG A 99 -16.50 -6.61 22.37
N GLN A 100 -17.75 -6.46 21.90
CA GLN A 100 -18.42 -7.45 21.04
C GLN A 100 -17.62 -7.72 19.75
N CYS A 101 -17.08 -6.68 19.12
CA CYS A 101 -16.22 -6.82 17.95
C CYS A 101 -14.95 -7.62 18.27
N ILE A 102 -14.29 -7.30 19.38
CA ILE A 102 -13.07 -8.00 19.81
C ILE A 102 -13.34 -9.48 20.06
N ASP A 103 -14.45 -9.81 20.73
CA ASP A 103 -14.79 -11.21 21.05
C ASP A 103 -15.17 -12.02 19.81
N LYS A 104 -15.69 -11.38 18.76
CA LYS A 104 -15.93 -12.01 17.44
C LYS A 104 -14.67 -12.23 16.60
N LEU A 105 -13.58 -11.53 16.91
CA LEU A 105 -12.31 -11.59 16.18
C LEU A 105 -11.26 -12.50 16.83
N LYS A 106 -11.45 -12.86 18.09
CA LYS A 106 -10.66 -13.88 18.80
C LYS A 106 -11.00 -15.28 18.28
#